data_AF-A0A0M6WEA3-F1
#
_entry.id   AF-A0A0M6WEA3-F1
#
_cell.length_a   1.000
_cell.length_b   1.000
_cell.length_c   1.000
_cell.angle_alpha   90.00
_cell.angle_beta   90.00
_cell.angle_gamma   90.00
#
_symmetry.space_group_name_H-M   'P 1'
#
loop_
_entity.id
_entity.type
_entity.pdbx_description
1 polymer ?
#
loop_
_entity_poly.entity_id
_entity_poly.type
_entity_poly.pdbx_seq_one_letter_code
_entity_poly.pdbx_strand_id
1 'polypeptide(L)'
;MKKENNKIWSMNKNGEIVNEHLHKNNLKRFKADTPFDNSIVPYLIMIFCATVDGFVFYSLFSRISYDSPVTLGVQISGFLFGFDVVPIFIGIQYKRLRQGLTKDKFILIMALIVCGLVFAMNIALRIMTIDLLSPSPASNAISYMGEVVQENTESNVGSTAIALTIFGMGIPVVTSLGSCLISFITYNPLNIKKRRIAEMIEDNRDDIRRFDAIIADYDAEPDFAKYLEEEDEAKYQEMKMLHRALVISHCDYVRERLKEHLGNPTSNNVLSESSCETILARLDKELGLLNAQNNDELVPVEPIEEEIKYKTMIQDNRAIA
;
A
#
# COMPACT_ATOMS: atom_id res chain seq x y z
N MET A 1 -21.66 8.05 1.62
CA MET A 1 -20.62 9.08 1.84
C MET A 1 -20.24 9.04 3.31
N LYS A 2 -19.03 8.59 3.65
CA LYS A 2 -18.51 8.65 5.02
C LYS A 2 -18.13 10.11 5.32
N LYS A 3 -18.57 10.64 6.47
CA LYS A 3 -18.09 11.93 7.00
C LYS A 3 -16.58 11.78 7.22
N GLU A 4 -15.76 12.32 6.31
CA GLU A 4 -14.33 12.43 6.55
C GLU A 4 -14.12 13.43 7.68
N ASN A 5 -13.61 12.96 8.81
CA ASN A 5 -13.17 13.84 9.88
C ASN A 5 -12.06 14.74 9.31
N ASN A 6 -12.31 16.05 9.28
CA ASN A 6 -11.35 17.08 8.88
C ASN A 6 -10.26 17.28 9.96
N LYS A 7 -9.66 16.20 10.45
CA LYS A 7 -8.55 16.29 11.38
C LYS A 7 -7.27 16.45 10.56
N ILE A 8 -6.61 17.61 10.68
CA ILE A 8 -5.37 17.92 9.95
C ILE A 8 -4.20 17.12 10.53
N TRP A 9 -4.24 16.90 11.85
CA TRP A 9 -3.23 16.15 12.59
C TRP A 9 -3.86 15.01 13.37
N SER A 10 -3.26 13.82 13.29
CA SER A 10 -3.62 12.66 14.10
C SER A 10 -2.43 12.24 14.96
N MET A 11 -2.68 11.53 16.04
CA MET A 11 -1.62 10.97 16.89
C MET A 11 -1.59 9.47 16.63
N ASN A 12 -0.44 8.96 16.20
CA ASN A 12 -0.22 7.55 15.94
C ASN A 12 -0.17 6.77 17.27
N LYS A 13 -0.29 5.44 17.20
CA LYS A 13 -0.20 4.55 18.37
C LYS A 13 1.12 4.67 19.14
N ASN A 14 2.15 5.16 18.47
CA ASN A 14 3.48 5.41 19.04
C ASN A 14 3.56 6.78 19.75
N GLY A 15 2.47 7.55 19.81
CA GLY A 15 2.46 8.91 20.36
C GLY A 15 2.95 9.97 19.37
N GLU A 16 3.15 9.63 18.10
CA GLU A 16 3.68 10.55 17.10
C GLU A 16 2.58 11.39 16.44
N ILE A 17 2.82 12.67 16.17
CA ILE A 17 1.86 13.55 15.49
C ILE A 17 2.05 13.43 13.96
N VAL A 18 1.06 12.93 13.25
CA VAL A 18 1.07 12.72 11.79
C VAL A 18 0.16 13.71 11.09
N ASN A 19 0.64 14.30 9.99
CA ASN A 19 -0.17 15.17 9.14
C ASN A 19 -0.99 14.36 8.13
N GLU A 20 -2.29 14.22 8.38
CA GLU A 20 -3.23 13.47 7.53
C GLU A 20 -3.48 14.17 6.18
N HIS A 21 -3.09 15.44 6.04
CA HIS A 21 -3.36 16.26 4.86
C HIS A 21 -2.11 16.53 4.02
N LEU A 22 -0.97 15.94 4.36
CA LEU A 22 0.31 16.16 3.69
C LEU A 22 0.17 16.02 2.16
N HIS A 23 -0.32 14.87 1.70
CA HIS A 23 -0.46 14.60 0.26
C HIS A 23 -1.67 15.26 -0.43
N LYS A 24 -2.56 15.95 0.31
CA LYS A 24 -3.76 16.57 -0.30
C LYS A 24 -3.40 17.70 -1.26
N ASN A 25 -2.28 18.39 -1.02
CA ASN A 25 -1.79 19.44 -1.91
C ASN A 25 -1.18 18.84 -3.20
N ASN A 26 -0.54 17.68 -3.10
CA ASN A 26 -0.02 16.94 -4.24
C ASN A 26 -1.17 16.43 -5.15
N LEU A 27 -2.31 16.01 -4.61
CA LEU A 27 -3.48 15.62 -5.41
C LEU A 27 -4.00 16.73 -6.32
N LYS A 28 -3.94 18.00 -5.89
CA LYS A 28 -4.30 19.15 -6.73
C LYS A 28 -3.26 19.44 -7.81
N ARG A 29 -1.97 19.23 -7.50
CA ARG A 29 -0.84 19.46 -8.41
C ARG A 29 -0.81 18.46 -9.58
N PHE A 30 -1.33 17.25 -9.37
CA PHE A 30 -1.39 16.19 -10.38
C PHE A 30 -2.83 15.91 -10.86
N LYS A 31 -3.70 16.91 -10.78
CA LYS A 31 -5.07 16.80 -11.32
C LYS A 31 -5.01 16.59 -12.83
N ALA A 32 -5.91 15.76 -13.35
CA ALA A 32 -6.06 15.54 -14.79
C ALA A 32 -6.52 16.85 -15.46
N ASP A 33 -5.70 17.38 -16.37
CA ASP A 33 -6.02 18.61 -17.12
C ASP A 33 -6.89 18.32 -18.35
N THR A 34 -6.86 17.08 -18.86
CA THR A 34 -7.68 16.64 -20.00
C THR A 34 -8.61 15.48 -19.64
N PRO A 35 -9.76 15.33 -20.32
CA PRO A 35 -10.65 14.18 -20.10
C PRO A 35 -9.98 12.83 -20.41
N PHE A 36 -8.94 12.82 -21.25
CA PHE A 36 -8.11 11.64 -21.54
C PHE A 36 -7.08 11.32 -20.45
N ASP A 37 -6.74 12.27 -19.58
CA ASP A 37 -5.92 12.01 -18.38
C ASP A 37 -6.76 11.42 -17.24
N ASN A 38 -8.09 11.48 -17.33
CA ASN A 38 -8.98 10.80 -16.40
C ASN A 38 -9.09 9.33 -16.79
N SER A 39 -8.88 8.43 -15.83
CA SER A 39 -8.78 6.99 -16.09
C SER A 39 -10.04 6.40 -16.72
N ILE A 40 -11.22 6.99 -16.51
CA ILE A 40 -12.52 6.42 -16.90
C ILE A 40 -12.78 6.46 -18.42
N VAL A 41 -12.51 7.59 -19.08
CA VAL A 41 -12.85 7.80 -20.51
C VAL A 41 -12.16 6.79 -21.44
N PRO A 42 -10.84 6.54 -21.31
CA PRO A 42 -10.13 5.54 -22.10
C PRO A 42 -10.64 4.11 -21.89
N TYR A 43 -11.06 3.75 -20.66
CA TYR A 43 -11.65 2.43 -20.40
C TYR A 43 -13.01 2.26 -21.08
N LEU A 44 -13.84 3.31 -21.12
CA LEU A 44 -15.12 3.25 -21.84
C LEU A 44 -14.92 3.06 -23.34
N ILE A 45 -13.96 3.76 -23.94
CA ILE A 45 -13.65 3.59 -25.36
C ILE A 45 -13.10 2.19 -25.64
N MET A 46 -12.24 1.66 -24.76
CA MET A 46 -11.71 0.30 -24.88
C MET A 46 -12.81 -0.77 -24.81
N ILE A 47 -13.77 -0.62 -23.89
CA ILE A 47 -14.91 -1.53 -23.79
C ILE A 47 -15.74 -1.46 -25.08
N PHE A 48 -15.98 -0.25 -25.60
CA PHE A 48 -16.69 -0.07 -26.88
C PHE A 48 -15.96 -0.74 -28.04
N CYS A 49 -14.66 -0.52 -28.18
CA CYS A 49 -13.79 -1.17 -29.18
C CYS A 49 -13.89 -2.70 -29.12
N ALA A 50 -13.71 -3.28 -27.92
CA ALA A 50 -13.80 -4.73 -27.73
C ALA A 50 -15.21 -5.30 -28.04
N THR A 51 -16.28 -4.54 -27.77
CA THR A 51 -17.64 -4.99 -28.13
C THR A 51 -17.89 -4.99 -29.64
N VAL A 52 -17.40 -3.97 -30.35
CA VAL A 52 -17.53 -3.87 -31.81
C VAL A 52 -16.75 -4.98 -32.49
N ASP A 53 -15.49 -5.18 -32.09
CA ASP A 53 -14.63 -6.22 -32.64
C ASP A 53 -15.15 -7.62 -32.27
N GLY A 54 -15.65 -7.79 -31.05
CA GLY A 54 -16.28 -9.03 -30.59
C GLY A 54 -17.49 -9.43 -31.45
N PHE A 55 -18.34 -8.47 -31.83
CA PHE A 55 -19.45 -8.71 -32.73
C PHE A 55 -18.99 -9.12 -34.14
N VAL A 56 -17.95 -8.44 -34.65
CA VAL A 56 -17.35 -8.70 -35.98
C VAL A 56 -16.63 -10.06 -36.06
N PHE A 57 -16.05 -10.53 -34.95
CA PHE A 57 -15.49 -11.89 -34.86
C PHE A 57 -16.56 -12.94 -34.62
N TYR A 58 -17.59 -12.63 -33.83
CA TYR A 58 -18.74 -13.52 -33.65
C TYR A 58 -19.43 -13.80 -34.98
N SER A 59 -19.67 -12.78 -35.80
CA SER A 59 -20.27 -12.97 -37.13
C SER A 59 -19.41 -13.81 -38.08
N LEU A 60 -18.09 -13.84 -37.88
CA LEU A 60 -17.14 -14.64 -38.67
C LEU A 60 -17.10 -16.09 -38.17
N PHE A 61 -16.84 -16.30 -36.88
CA PHE A 61 -16.64 -17.64 -36.30
C PHE A 61 -17.93 -18.44 -36.13
N SER A 62 -19.08 -17.78 -35.94
CA SER A 62 -20.40 -18.45 -35.97
C SER A 62 -20.70 -19.14 -37.30
N ARG A 63 -20.03 -18.73 -38.38
CA ARG A 63 -20.21 -19.31 -39.72
C ARG A 63 -19.13 -20.34 -40.10
N ILE A 64 -17.97 -20.31 -39.44
CA ILE A 64 -16.83 -21.19 -39.73
C ILE A 64 -16.79 -22.38 -38.78
N SER A 65 -17.07 -22.16 -37.49
CA SER A 65 -16.92 -23.17 -36.45
C SER A 65 -18.28 -23.44 -35.79
N TYR A 66 -19.02 -24.42 -36.34
CA TYR A 66 -20.31 -24.87 -35.80
C TYR A 66 -20.18 -25.97 -34.73
N ASP A 67 -18.96 -26.47 -34.46
CA ASP A 67 -18.76 -27.71 -33.69
C ASP A 67 -18.94 -27.58 -32.17
N SER A 68 -18.86 -26.38 -31.58
CA SER A 68 -19.16 -26.15 -30.15
C SER A 68 -19.22 -24.66 -29.78
N PRO A 69 -20.14 -24.22 -28.89
CA PRO A 69 -20.14 -22.85 -28.36
C PRO A 69 -18.86 -22.50 -27.59
N VAL A 70 -18.17 -23.51 -27.03
CA VAL A 70 -16.93 -23.31 -26.27
C VAL A 70 -15.76 -23.01 -27.21
N THR A 71 -15.64 -23.70 -28.34
CA THR A 71 -14.57 -23.48 -29.32
C THR A 71 -14.71 -22.12 -30.01
N LEU A 72 -15.94 -21.70 -30.29
CA LEU A 72 -16.26 -20.37 -30.79
C LEU A 72 -15.86 -19.27 -29.81
N GLY A 73 -16.17 -19.45 -28.51
CA GLY A 73 -15.77 -18.50 -27.47
C GLY A 73 -14.25 -18.34 -27.36
N VAL A 74 -13.51 -19.46 -27.41
CA VAL A 74 -12.03 -19.44 -27.38
C VAL A 74 -11.46 -18.70 -28.61
N GLN A 75 -11.97 -18.97 -29.81
CA GLN A 75 -11.50 -18.31 -31.03
C GLN A 75 -11.74 -16.80 -31.01
N ILE A 76 -12.94 -16.36 -30.62
CA ILE A 76 -13.26 -14.93 -30.48
C ILE A 76 -12.38 -14.27 -29.43
N SER A 77 -12.16 -14.92 -28.28
CA SER A 77 -11.29 -14.38 -27.23
C SER A 77 -9.83 -14.23 -27.68
N GLY A 78 -9.31 -15.17 -28.48
CA GLY A 78 -7.96 -15.10 -29.04
C GLY A 78 -7.80 -13.94 -30.03
N PHE A 79 -8.79 -13.71 -30.87
CA PHE A 79 -8.79 -12.57 -31.80
C PHE A 79 -8.96 -11.23 -31.10
N LEU A 80 -9.85 -11.13 -30.11
CA LEU A 80 -9.99 -9.94 -29.25
C LEU A 80 -8.68 -9.61 -28.53
N PHE A 81 -7.98 -10.61 -28.01
CA PHE A 81 -6.68 -10.38 -27.38
C PHE A 81 -5.66 -9.78 -28.37
N GLY A 82 -5.62 -10.31 -29.60
CA GLY A 82 -4.70 -9.85 -30.64
C GLY A 82 -5.01 -8.45 -31.18
N PHE A 83 -6.29 -8.08 -31.30
CA PHE A 83 -6.72 -6.79 -31.87
C PHE A 83 -6.97 -5.68 -30.84
N ASP A 84 -7.32 -6.00 -29.60
CA ASP A 84 -7.51 -5.00 -28.55
C ASP A 84 -6.33 -4.94 -27.58
N VAL A 85 -5.98 -6.05 -26.93
CA VAL A 85 -5.01 -6.05 -25.81
C VAL A 85 -3.58 -5.80 -26.28
N VAL A 86 -3.15 -6.47 -27.35
CA VAL A 86 -1.79 -6.31 -27.89
C VAL A 86 -1.53 -4.88 -28.39
N PRO A 87 -2.43 -4.24 -29.16
CA PRO A 87 -2.25 -2.84 -29.59
C PRO A 87 -2.24 -1.83 -28.44
N ILE A 88 -3.04 -2.05 -27.39
CA ILE A 88 -2.95 -1.24 -26.16
C ILE A 88 -1.56 -1.34 -25.55
N PHE A 89 -1.02 -2.56 -25.43
CA PHE A 89 0.32 -2.79 -24.90
C PHE A 89 1.41 -2.12 -25.76
N ILE A 90 1.28 -2.17 -27.10
CA ILE A 90 2.17 -1.47 -28.03
C ILE A 90 2.14 0.04 -27.76
N GLY A 91 0.96 0.65 -27.63
CA GLY A 91 0.80 2.08 -27.34
C GLY A 91 1.51 2.51 -26.04
N ILE A 92 1.37 1.70 -24.97
CA ILE A 92 2.04 1.94 -23.68
C ILE A 92 3.56 1.86 -23.82
N GLN A 93 4.07 0.79 -24.43
CA GLN A 93 5.50 0.56 -24.55
C GLN A 93 6.16 1.58 -25.49
N TYR A 94 5.48 1.96 -26.57
CA TYR A 94 5.95 3.00 -27.47
C TYR A 94 6.08 4.35 -26.76
N LYS A 95 5.12 4.71 -25.89
CA LYS A 95 5.24 5.93 -25.05
C LYS A 95 6.38 5.85 -24.05
N ARG A 96 6.58 4.70 -23.40
CA ARG A 96 7.71 4.48 -22.47
C ARG A 96 9.06 4.63 -23.18
N LEU A 97 9.17 4.11 -24.41
CA LEU A 97 10.35 4.25 -25.26
C LEU A 97 10.58 5.72 -25.66
N ARG A 98 9.54 6.42 -26.13
CA ARG A 98 9.64 7.84 -26.54
C ARG A 98 9.99 8.76 -25.38
N GLN A 99 9.51 8.47 -24.18
CA GLN A 99 9.85 9.21 -22.96
C GLN A 99 11.18 8.75 -22.33
N GLY A 100 11.89 7.78 -22.92
CA GLY A 100 13.20 7.32 -22.46
C GLY A 100 13.18 6.50 -21.17
N LEU A 101 12.02 6.01 -20.72
CA LEU A 101 11.91 5.18 -19.51
C LEU A 101 12.41 3.75 -19.72
N THR A 102 12.37 3.26 -20.96
CA THR A 102 12.81 1.92 -21.36
C THR A 102 13.65 2.03 -22.63
N LYS A 103 14.76 1.28 -22.71
CA LYS A 103 15.63 1.24 -23.89
C LYS A 103 15.35 0.03 -24.78
N ASP A 104 14.68 -0.99 -24.25
CA ASP A 104 14.45 -2.25 -24.94
C ASP A 104 13.35 -2.14 -25.99
N LYS A 105 13.76 -2.18 -27.26
CA LYS A 105 12.87 -2.19 -28.43
C LYS A 105 12.35 -3.59 -28.75
N PHE A 106 12.97 -4.64 -28.20
CA PHE A 106 12.68 -6.04 -28.52
C PHE A 106 11.22 -6.42 -28.23
N ILE A 107 10.70 -6.02 -27.08
CA ILE A 107 9.33 -6.30 -26.66
C ILE A 107 8.30 -5.66 -27.61
N LEU A 108 8.59 -4.45 -28.11
CA LEU A 108 7.72 -3.75 -29.06
C LEU A 108 7.70 -4.48 -30.41
N ILE A 109 8.88 -4.91 -30.89
CA ILE A 109 9.00 -5.66 -32.16
C ILE A 109 8.22 -6.97 -32.08
N MET A 110 8.37 -7.73 -30.98
CA MET A 110 7.62 -8.98 -30.78
C MET A 110 6.11 -8.76 -30.77
N ALA A 111 5.63 -7.70 -30.09
CA ALA A 111 4.21 -7.37 -30.07
C ALA A 111 3.68 -6.97 -31.46
N LEU A 112 4.48 -6.26 -32.26
CA LEU A 112 4.14 -5.89 -33.65
C LEU A 112 4.04 -7.15 -34.53
N ILE A 113 4.96 -8.11 -34.38
CA ILE A 113 4.92 -9.38 -35.10
C ILE A 113 3.63 -10.15 -34.75
N VAL A 114 3.28 -10.25 -33.47
CA VAL A 114 2.04 -10.93 -33.04
C VAL A 114 0.81 -10.26 -33.64
N CYS A 115 0.73 -8.92 -33.60
CA CYS A 115 -0.36 -8.16 -34.21
C CYS A 115 -0.43 -8.39 -35.73
N GLY A 116 0.71 -8.40 -36.42
CA GLY A 116 0.80 -8.66 -37.86
C GLY A 116 0.35 -10.07 -38.24
N LEU A 117 0.67 -11.09 -37.44
CA LEU A 117 0.22 -12.46 -37.65
C LEU A 117 -1.30 -12.59 -37.48
N VAL A 118 -1.86 -11.97 -36.44
CA VAL A 118 -3.32 -11.98 -36.20
C VAL A 118 -4.06 -11.24 -37.31
N PHE A 119 -3.51 -10.13 -37.80
CA PHE A 119 -4.03 -9.40 -38.95
C PHE A 119 -4.01 -10.24 -40.25
N ALA A 120 -2.88 -10.88 -40.56
CA ALA A 120 -2.76 -11.76 -41.72
C ALA A 120 -3.75 -12.94 -41.62
N MET A 121 -3.90 -13.53 -40.43
CA MET A 121 -4.86 -14.60 -40.18
C MET A 121 -6.30 -14.11 -40.35
N ASN A 122 -6.63 -12.89 -39.91
CA ASN A 122 -7.96 -12.30 -40.10
C ASN A 122 -8.31 -12.14 -41.59
N ILE A 123 -7.38 -11.59 -42.38
CA ILE A 123 -7.56 -11.43 -43.83
C ILE A 123 -7.71 -12.80 -44.49
N ALA A 124 -6.80 -13.73 -44.21
CA ALA A 124 -6.81 -15.06 -44.83
C ALA A 124 -8.13 -15.80 -44.55
N LEU A 125 -8.59 -15.79 -43.29
CA LEU A 125 -9.87 -16.40 -42.90
C LEU A 125 -11.03 -15.73 -43.63
N ARG A 126 -11.06 -14.39 -43.72
CA ARG A 126 -12.17 -13.69 -44.40
C ARG A 126 -12.17 -13.89 -45.91
N ILE A 127 -11.02 -14.02 -46.56
CA ILE A 127 -10.94 -14.38 -47.98
C ILE A 127 -11.45 -15.80 -48.19
N MET A 128 -10.99 -16.76 -47.37
CA MET A 128 -11.41 -18.17 -47.49
C MET A 128 -12.91 -18.38 -47.18
N THR A 129 -13.52 -17.49 -46.40
CA THR A 129 -14.93 -17.58 -45.99
C THR A 129 -15.86 -16.78 -46.90
N ILE A 130 -15.35 -16.15 -47.98
CA ILE A 130 -16.18 -15.29 -48.84
C ILE A 130 -17.32 -16.06 -49.51
N ASP A 131 -17.08 -17.33 -49.87
CA ASP A 131 -18.08 -18.20 -50.48
C ASP A 131 -19.13 -18.66 -49.47
N LEU A 132 -18.75 -18.79 -48.20
CA LEU A 132 -19.66 -19.05 -47.07
C LEU A 132 -20.44 -17.80 -46.63
N LEU A 133 -19.99 -16.61 -47.03
CA LEU A 133 -20.71 -15.35 -46.88
C LEU A 133 -21.74 -15.12 -48.00
N SER A 134 -21.74 -15.95 -49.05
CA SER A 134 -22.78 -15.89 -50.08
C SER A 134 -24.15 -16.16 -49.45
N PRO A 135 -25.17 -15.31 -49.72
CA PRO A 135 -26.47 -15.47 -49.10
C PRO A 135 -27.15 -16.73 -49.66
N SER A 136 -27.19 -17.78 -48.85
CA SER A 136 -28.22 -18.81 -48.98
C SER A 136 -29.59 -18.10 -48.79
N PRO A 137 -30.57 -18.29 -49.68
CA PRO A 137 -31.85 -17.56 -49.67
C PRO A 137 -32.78 -17.93 -48.49
N ALA A 138 -32.28 -18.65 -47.48
CA ALA A 138 -33.07 -19.11 -46.34
C ALA A 138 -32.29 -18.98 -45.03
N SER A 139 -32.08 -17.76 -44.53
CA SER A 139 -32.02 -17.50 -43.08
C SER A 139 -31.87 -16.01 -42.78
N ASN A 140 -32.99 -15.39 -42.43
CA ASN A 140 -33.11 -14.24 -41.54
C ASN A 140 -32.04 -13.14 -41.71
N ALA A 141 -32.09 -12.47 -42.86
CA ALA A 141 -31.55 -11.13 -42.97
C ALA A 141 -32.36 -10.20 -42.03
N ILE A 142 -31.74 -9.75 -40.95
CA ILE A 142 -32.15 -8.52 -40.27
C ILE A 142 -31.89 -7.40 -41.27
N SER A 143 -32.92 -7.03 -42.02
CA SER A 143 -32.87 -5.87 -42.92
C SER A 143 -32.98 -4.61 -42.05
N TYR A 144 -31.98 -3.73 -42.16
CA TYR A 144 -31.99 -2.42 -41.50
C TYR A 144 -32.67 -1.33 -42.35
N MET A 145 -33.17 -1.68 -43.54
CA MET A 145 -33.99 -0.84 -44.40
C MET A 145 -34.95 -1.79 -45.15
N GLY A 146 -36.24 -1.50 -45.08
CA GLY A 146 -37.28 -2.33 -45.69
C GLY A 146 -37.35 -2.11 -47.19
N GLU A 147 -37.04 -3.15 -47.96
CA GLU A 147 -37.71 -3.43 -49.24
C GLU A 147 -37.52 -4.91 -49.58
N VAL A 148 -38.63 -5.61 -49.84
CA VAL A 148 -38.65 -7.02 -50.19
C VAL A 148 -38.58 -7.11 -51.72
N VAL A 149 -37.49 -7.65 -52.27
CA VAL A 149 -37.43 -8.04 -53.68
C VAL A 149 -37.01 -9.52 -53.75
N GLN A 150 -37.87 -10.31 -54.37
CA GLN A 150 -37.70 -11.73 -54.62
C GLN A 150 -37.02 -11.99 -55.99
N GLU A 151 -36.22 -13.06 -56.02
CA GLU A 151 -35.71 -13.82 -57.18
C GLU A 151 -34.59 -13.25 -58.06
N ASN A 152 -33.41 -13.92 -58.06
CA ASN A 152 -33.12 -14.98 -59.03
C ASN A 152 -31.77 -15.69 -58.76
N THR A 153 -31.75 -16.97 -59.12
CA THR A 153 -30.70 -17.96 -58.91
C THR A 153 -29.53 -17.76 -59.89
N GLU A 154 -28.46 -17.09 -59.48
CA GLU A 154 -27.14 -17.23 -60.11
C GLU A 154 -26.05 -17.14 -59.04
N SER A 155 -25.04 -17.99 -59.18
CA SER A 155 -23.82 -18.05 -58.36
C SER A 155 -22.92 -16.82 -58.58
N ASN A 156 -23.46 -15.63 -58.36
CA ASN A 156 -22.72 -14.40 -58.22
C ASN A 156 -22.57 -14.13 -56.73
N VAL A 157 -21.33 -14.08 -56.24
CA VAL A 157 -21.06 -13.63 -54.87
C VAL A 157 -21.72 -12.26 -54.73
N GLY A 158 -22.82 -12.20 -53.99
CA GLY A 158 -23.65 -11.00 -53.90
C GLY A 158 -22.81 -9.81 -53.44
N SER A 159 -22.98 -8.64 -54.06
CA SER A 159 -22.27 -7.41 -53.71
C SER A 159 -22.28 -7.12 -52.20
N THR A 160 -23.37 -7.50 -51.52
CA THR A 160 -23.55 -7.42 -50.06
C THR A 160 -22.58 -8.31 -49.27
N ALA A 161 -22.29 -9.52 -49.73
CA ALA A 161 -21.35 -10.45 -49.09
C ALA A 161 -19.90 -9.93 -49.20
N ILE A 162 -19.55 -9.38 -50.35
CA ILE A 162 -18.25 -8.73 -50.59
C ILE A 162 -18.11 -7.49 -49.70
N ALA A 163 -19.14 -6.64 -49.64
CA ALA A 163 -19.14 -5.46 -48.78
C ALA A 163 -18.99 -5.82 -47.29
N LEU A 164 -19.75 -6.80 -46.79
CA LEU A 164 -19.66 -7.26 -45.40
C LEU A 164 -18.27 -7.84 -45.07
N THR A 165 -17.65 -8.51 -46.04
CA THR A 165 -16.28 -9.04 -45.91
C THR A 165 -15.26 -7.91 -45.79
N ILE A 166 -15.35 -6.88 -46.63
CA ILE A 166 -14.47 -5.70 -46.60
C ILE A 166 -14.63 -4.93 -45.29
N PHE A 167 -15.86 -4.67 -44.84
CA PHE A 167 -16.11 -4.03 -43.55
C PHE A 167 -15.60 -4.88 -42.37
N GLY A 168 -15.78 -6.20 -42.43
CA GLY A 168 -15.27 -7.12 -41.41
C GLY A 168 -13.74 -7.18 -41.35
N MET A 169 -13.04 -6.92 -42.46
CA MET A 169 -11.59 -6.76 -42.47
C MET A 169 -11.17 -5.39 -41.92
N GLY A 170 -11.87 -4.32 -42.30
CA GLY A 170 -11.49 -2.95 -41.98
C GLY A 170 -11.75 -2.55 -40.52
N ILE A 171 -12.88 -2.94 -39.95
CA ILE A 171 -13.30 -2.50 -38.61
C ILE A 171 -12.27 -2.90 -37.53
N PRO A 172 -11.85 -4.17 -37.40
CA PRO A 172 -10.87 -4.54 -36.36
C PRO A 172 -9.51 -3.85 -36.50
N VAL A 173 -9.13 -3.50 -37.74
CA VAL A 173 -7.90 -2.73 -38.00
C VAL A 173 -8.03 -1.30 -37.50
N VAL A 174 -9.15 -0.64 -37.81
CA VAL A 174 -9.42 0.71 -37.34
C VAL A 174 -9.54 0.73 -35.81
N THR A 175 -10.22 -0.25 -35.23
CA THR A 175 -10.35 -0.42 -33.78
C THR A 175 -8.99 -0.60 -33.12
N SER A 176 -8.14 -1.51 -33.63
CA SER A 176 -6.80 -1.74 -33.07
C SER A 176 -5.88 -0.52 -33.14
N LEU A 177 -5.91 0.23 -34.24
CA LEU A 177 -5.17 1.49 -34.38
C LEU A 177 -5.71 2.56 -33.40
N GLY A 178 -7.03 2.64 -33.26
CA GLY A 178 -7.69 3.49 -32.27
C GLY A 178 -7.24 3.15 -30.84
N SER A 179 -7.31 1.87 -30.46
CA SER A 179 -6.86 1.37 -29.16
C SER A 179 -5.38 1.66 -28.89
N CYS A 180 -4.52 1.53 -29.91
CA CYS A 180 -3.10 1.90 -29.80
C CYS A 180 -2.91 3.41 -29.57
N LEU A 181 -3.59 4.27 -30.34
CA LEU A 181 -3.49 5.73 -30.21
C LEU A 181 -4.06 6.24 -28.87
N ILE A 182 -5.21 5.73 -28.46
CA ILE A 182 -5.84 6.09 -27.18
C ILE A 182 -4.91 5.69 -26.04
N SER A 183 -4.36 4.47 -26.08
CA SER A 183 -3.39 4.00 -25.10
C SER A 183 -2.14 4.89 -25.05
N PHE A 184 -1.62 5.29 -26.22
CA PHE A 184 -0.49 6.21 -26.31
C PHE A 184 -0.80 7.59 -25.73
N ILE A 185 -1.96 8.18 -26.00
CA ILE A 185 -2.29 9.52 -25.49
C ILE A 185 -2.55 9.47 -23.98
N THR A 186 -3.38 8.53 -23.56
CA THR A 186 -3.87 8.38 -22.19
C THR A 186 -2.78 8.00 -21.20
N TYR A 187 -1.97 6.99 -21.52
CA TYR A 187 -1.10 6.40 -20.51
C TYR A 187 0.17 7.23 -20.33
N ASN A 188 0.29 8.04 -19.27
CA ASN A 188 1.49 8.87 -19.03
C ASN A 188 2.37 8.30 -17.89
N PRO A 189 3.33 7.40 -18.19
CA PRO A 189 4.16 6.76 -17.16
C PRO A 189 5.09 7.75 -16.48
N LEU A 190 5.54 8.79 -17.18
CA LEU A 190 6.39 9.82 -16.62
C LEU A 190 5.65 10.62 -15.53
N ASN A 191 4.39 10.98 -15.76
CA ASN A 191 3.60 11.73 -14.77
C ASN A 191 3.33 10.88 -13.52
N ILE A 192 3.08 9.58 -13.68
CA ILE A 192 2.93 8.64 -12.56
C ILE A 192 4.23 8.58 -11.73
N LYS A 193 5.40 8.46 -12.38
CA LYS A 193 6.68 8.48 -11.67
C LYS A 193 6.94 9.82 -10.98
N LYS A 194 6.64 10.94 -11.66
CA LYS A 194 6.80 12.29 -11.10
C LYS A 194 5.92 12.50 -9.87
N ARG A 195 4.68 12.00 -9.89
CA ARG A 195 3.78 12.03 -8.74
C ARG A 195 4.35 11.26 -7.55
N ARG A 196 4.79 10.02 -7.78
CA ARG A 196 5.39 9.18 -6.72
C ARG A 196 6.64 9.83 -6.11
N ILE A 197 7.50 10.41 -6.94
CA ILE A 197 8.69 11.12 -6.46
C ILE A 197 8.30 12.37 -5.67
N ALA A 198 7.28 13.11 -6.11
CA ALA A 198 6.80 14.29 -5.39
C ALA A 198 6.19 13.94 -4.03
N GLU A 199 5.50 12.80 -3.91
CA GLU A 199 5.02 12.26 -2.63
C GLU A 199 6.20 11.91 -1.73
N MET A 200 7.19 11.14 -2.23
CA MET A 200 8.41 10.79 -1.47
C MET A 200 9.21 12.01 -1.00
N ILE A 201 9.31 13.06 -1.82
CA ILE A 201 9.99 14.31 -1.43
C ILE A 201 9.24 14.99 -0.28
N GLU A 202 7.91 14.94 -0.28
CA GLU A 202 7.10 15.55 0.77
C GLU A 202 7.23 14.78 2.09
N ASP A 203 7.27 13.45 2.04
CA ASP A 203 7.54 12.59 3.19
C ASP A 203 8.92 12.89 3.79
N ASN A 204 9.97 12.85 2.96
CA ASN A 204 11.32 13.15 3.42
C ASN A 204 11.45 14.58 3.97
N ARG A 205 10.67 15.54 3.46
CA ARG A 205 10.66 16.91 3.97
C ARG A 205 10.01 17.01 5.34
N ASP A 206 8.94 16.26 5.59
CA ASP A 206 8.36 16.20 6.94
C ASP A 206 9.30 15.48 7.91
N ASP A 207 9.99 14.43 7.47
CA ASP A 207 11.02 13.75 8.27
C ASP A 207 12.17 14.69 8.65
N ILE A 208 12.71 15.47 7.70
CA ILE A 208 13.74 16.48 7.98
C ILE A 208 13.22 17.50 9.00
N ARG A 209 11.99 18.02 8.80
CA ARG A 209 11.39 18.97 9.74
C ARG A 209 11.24 18.37 11.15
N ARG A 210 10.96 17.07 11.26
CA ARG A 210 10.88 16.36 12.55
C ARG A 210 12.25 16.22 13.19
N PHE A 211 13.27 15.82 12.44
CA PHE A 211 14.62 15.72 12.97
C PHE A 211 15.15 17.08 13.41
N ASP A 212 14.90 18.14 12.64
CA ASP A 212 15.26 19.51 13.02
C ASP A 212 14.58 19.94 14.33
N ALA A 213 13.31 19.57 14.53
CA ALA A 213 12.60 19.87 15.78
C ALA A 213 13.18 19.10 16.98
N ILE A 214 13.49 17.81 16.80
CA ILE A 214 14.14 17.00 17.85
C ILE A 214 15.50 17.61 18.22
N ILE A 215 16.31 17.96 17.22
CA ILE A 215 17.62 18.60 17.46
C ILE A 215 17.44 19.94 18.19
N ALA A 216 16.44 20.74 17.80
CA ALA A 216 16.15 22.00 18.47
C ALA A 216 15.73 21.82 19.94
N ASP A 217 14.98 20.76 20.27
CA ASP A 217 14.63 20.44 21.66
C ASP A 217 15.88 20.05 22.46
N TYR A 218 16.80 19.26 21.88
CA TYR A 218 18.09 18.96 22.52
C TYR A 218 18.98 20.21 22.68
N ASP A 219 19.02 21.09 21.68
CA ASP A 219 19.78 22.33 21.75
C ASP A 219 19.18 23.34 22.76
N ALA A 220 17.86 23.27 23.01
CA ALA A 220 17.18 24.12 23.98
C ALA A 220 17.56 23.79 25.43
N GLU A 221 17.97 22.54 25.69
CA GLU A 221 18.35 22.06 27.02
C GLU A 221 19.80 21.54 27.01
N PRO A 222 20.80 22.44 27.03
CA PRO A 222 22.21 22.07 26.88
C PRO A 222 22.72 21.13 27.99
N ASP A 223 22.07 21.14 29.15
CA ASP A 223 22.40 20.29 30.31
C ASP A 223 21.44 19.09 30.47
N PHE A 224 20.64 18.75 29.45
CA PHE A 224 19.63 17.68 29.50
C PHE A 224 20.18 16.35 30.04
N ALA A 225 21.39 15.98 29.61
CA ALA A 225 22.04 14.76 30.07
C ALA A 225 22.29 14.78 31.59
N LYS A 226 22.69 15.93 32.14
CA LYS A 226 22.95 16.09 33.57
C LYS A 226 21.65 16.03 34.37
N TYR A 227 20.60 16.72 33.91
CA TYR A 227 19.28 16.64 34.54
C TYR A 227 18.70 15.23 34.51
N LEU A 228 18.93 14.48 33.42
CA LEU A 228 18.47 13.11 33.30
C LEU A 228 19.17 12.17 34.30
N GLU A 229 20.48 12.33 34.48
CA GLU A 229 21.25 11.58 35.50
C GLU A 229 20.79 11.93 36.92
N GLU A 230 20.57 13.22 37.20
CA GLU A 230 20.04 13.68 38.49
C GLU A 230 18.63 13.14 38.75
N GLU A 231 17.76 13.11 37.73
CA GLU A 231 16.40 12.59 37.84
C GLU A 231 16.37 11.06 38.02
N ASP A 232 17.26 10.31 37.34
CA ASP A 232 17.36 8.85 37.48
C ASP A 232 17.85 8.47 38.88
N GLU A 233 18.88 9.14 39.40
CA GLU A 233 19.37 8.92 40.76
C GLU A 233 18.31 9.28 41.81
N ALA A 234 17.61 10.42 41.63
CA ALA A 234 16.52 10.80 42.52
C ALA A 234 15.41 9.73 42.56
N LYS A 235 14.97 9.23 41.40
CA LYS A 235 13.97 8.16 41.31
C LYS A 235 14.45 6.84 41.90
N TYR A 236 15.74 6.52 41.72
CA TYR A 236 16.33 5.34 42.33
C TYR A 236 16.27 5.41 43.86
N GLN A 237 16.62 6.55 44.45
CA GLN A 237 16.53 6.76 45.89
C GLN A 237 15.09 6.71 46.38
N GLU A 238 14.14 7.33 45.67
CA GLU A 238 12.71 7.26 46.00
C GLU A 238 12.20 5.80 45.99
N MET A 239 12.57 5.01 44.98
CA MET A 239 12.21 3.59 44.89
C MET A 239 12.83 2.76 46.00
N LYS A 240 14.08 3.04 46.39
CA LYS A 240 14.75 2.40 47.52
C LYS A 240 13.99 2.67 48.83
N MET A 241 13.57 3.92 49.06
CA MET A 241 12.76 4.29 50.23
C MET A 241 11.39 3.61 50.21
N LEU A 242 10.71 3.60 49.06
CA LEU A 242 9.39 2.96 48.91
C LEU A 242 9.46 1.46 49.15
N HIS A 243 10.46 0.78 48.57
CA HIS A 243 10.64 -0.66 48.76
C HIS A 243 10.90 -0.99 50.23
N ARG A 244 11.75 -0.21 50.90
CA ARG A 244 12.00 -0.36 52.34
C ARG A 244 10.74 -0.12 53.17
N ALA A 245 9.97 0.92 52.89
CA ALA A 245 8.71 1.19 53.58
C ALA A 245 7.70 0.04 53.41
N LEU A 246 7.63 -0.55 52.21
CA LEU A 246 6.78 -1.71 51.93
C LEU A 246 7.22 -2.95 52.71
N VAL A 247 8.53 -3.20 52.81
CA VAL A 247 9.09 -4.30 53.63
C VAL A 247 8.74 -4.10 55.09
N ILE A 248 8.94 -2.89 55.64
CA ILE A 248 8.60 -2.58 57.03
C ILE A 248 7.10 -2.77 57.28
N SER A 249 6.24 -2.25 56.40
CA SER A 249 4.78 -2.43 56.49
C SER A 249 4.37 -3.90 56.48
N HIS A 250 5.01 -4.73 55.65
CA HIS A 250 4.73 -6.16 55.62
C HIS A 250 5.21 -6.87 56.90
N CYS A 251 6.39 -6.50 57.40
CA CYS A 251 6.91 -7.01 58.67
C CYS A 251 6.00 -6.64 59.84
N ASP A 252 5.51 -5.40 59.91
CA ASP A 252 4.57 -4.96 60.94
C ASP A 252 3.24 -5.71 60.86
N TYR A 253 2.72 -5.92 59.64
CA TYR A 253 1.51 -6.73 59.43
C TYR A 253 1.69 -8.17 59.92
N VAL A 254 2.80 -8.83 59.57
CA VAL A 254 3.10 -10.19 60.03
C VAL A 254 3.31 -10.22 61.55
N ARG A 255 3.95 -9.20 62.12
CA ARG A 255 4.14 -9.05 63.57
C ARG A 255 2.80 -8.96 64.30
N GLU A 256 1.88 -8.13 63.81
CA GLU A 256 0.54 -7.98 64.38
C GLU A 256 -0.22 -9.31 64.32
N ARG A 257 -0.21 -10.00 63.17
CA ARG A 257 -0.85 -11.31 62.99
C ARG A 257 -0.26 -12.40 63.89
N LEU A 258 1.06 -12.42 64.09
CA LEU A 258 1.71 -13.36 65.01
C LEU A 258 1.30 -13.07 66.45
N LYS A 259 1.24 -11.79 66.87
CA LYS A 259 0.78 -11.41 68.21
C LYS A 259 -0.68 -11.77 68.45
N GLU A 260 -1.56 -11.55 67.46
CA GLU A 260 -2.96 -11.98 67.51
C GLU A 260 -3.09 -13.51 67.67
N HIS A 261 -2.27 -14.27 66.94
CA HIS A 261 -2.27 -15.74 67.01
C HIS A 261 -1.79 -16.25 68.37
N LEU A 262 -0.73 -15.64 68.93
CA LEU A 262 -0.23 -15.97 70.27
C LEU A 262 -1.22 -15.60 71.38
N GLY A 263 -1.95 -14.50 71.22
CA GLY A 263 -2.92 -14.01 72.20
C GLY A 263 -4.23 -14.80 72.24
N ASN A 264 -4.45 -15.75 71.33
CA ASN A 264 -5.67 -16.55 71.27
C ASN A 264 -5.43 -17.98 71.78
N PRO A 265 -5.97 -18.36 72.96
CA PRO A 265 -5.71 -19.66 73.59
C PRO A 265 -6.29 -20.84 72.81
N THR A 266 -7.15 -20.60 71.82
CA THR A 266 -7.81 -21.64 71.01
C THR A 266 -6.97 -22.06 69.80
N SER A 267 -5.95 -21.27 69.42
CA SER A 267 -5.15 -21.47 68.20
C SER A 267 -3.72 -21.95 68.45
N ASN A 268 -3.24 -21.94 69.70
CA ASN A 268 -1.88 -22.36 70.05
C ASN A 268 -1.81 -23.83 70.48
N ASN A 269 -0.96 -24.61 69.79
CA ASN A 269 -0.42 -25.86 70.31
C ASN A 269 0.91 -25.54 71.01
N VAL A 270 1.24 -26.20 72.13
CA VAL A 270 2.44 -25.89 72.94
C VAL A 270 3.75 -25.95 72.12
N LEU A 271 3.78 -26.74 71.04
CA LEU A 271 4.92 -26.78 70.10
C LEU A 271 4.97 -25.59 69.12
N SER A 272 3.83 -25.03 68.70
CA SER A 272 3.78 -23.93 67.73
C SER A 272 4.05 -22.57 68.36
N GLU A 273 3.78 -22.42 69.65
CA GLU A 273 4.02 -21.21 70.44
C GLU A 273 5.51 -20.84 70.49
N SER A 274 6.37 -21.78 70.93
CA SER A 274 7.82 -21.56 70.97
C SER A 274 8.46 -21.21 69.61
N SER A 275 7.94 -21.80 68.53
CA SER A 275 8.40 -21.51 67.17
C SER A 275 7.98 -20.10 66.73
N CYS A 276 6.74 -19.69 67.02
CA CYS A 276 6.25 -18.36 66.71
C CYS A 276 6.91 -17.25 67.54
N GLU A 277 7.22 -17.50 68.81
CA GLU A 277 8.00 -16.58 69.66
C GLU A 277 9.42 -16.37 69.11
N THR A 278 10.06 -17.44 68.65
CA THR A 278 11.39 -17.37 68.03
C THR A 278 11.36 -16.55 66.73
N ILE A 279 10.33 -16.75 65.89
CA ILE A 279 10.14 -15.99 64.65
C ILE A 279 9.89 -14.51 64.96
N LEU A 280 9.07 -14.20 65.97
CA LEU A 280 8.77 -12.83 66.38
C LEU A 280 10.01 -12.12 66.95
N ALA A 281 10.80 -12.79 67.79
CA ALA A 281 12.05 -12.24 68.32
C ALA A 281 13.07 -11.94 67.21
N ARG A 282 13.13 -12.79 66.18
CA ARG A 282 13.98 -12.57 65.00
C ARG A 282 13.48 -11.40 64.16
N LEU A 283 12.16 -11.31 63.94
CA LEU A 283 11.52 -10.22 63.20
C LEU A 283 11.75 -8.87 63.90
N ASP A 284 11.60 -8.81 65.23
CA ASP A 284 11.84 -7.61 66.03
C ASP A 284 13.30 -7.16 65.98
N LYS A 285 14.24 -8.11 65.95
CA LYS A 285 15.67 -7.82 65.78
C LYS A 285 15.98 -7.27 64.38
N GLU A 286 15.44 -7.89 63.33
CA GLU A 286 15.66 -7.46 61.94
C GLU A 286 15.00 -6.10 61.66
N LEU A 287 13.81 -5.82 62.20
CA LEU A 287 13.15 -4.50 62.17
C LEU A 287 13.98 -3.43 62.89
N GLY A 288 14.56 -3.76 64.05
CA GLY A 288 15.43 -2.84 64.79
C GLY A 288 16.69 -2.46 64.01
N LEU A 289 17.30 -3.41 63.29
CA LEU A 289 18.46 -3.17 62.43
C LEU A 289 18.10 -2.33 61.20
N LEU A 290 16.96 -2.61 60.56
CA LEU A 290 16.46 -1.83 59.42
C LEU A 290 16.16 -0.37 59.80
N ASN A 291 15.57 -0.13 60.98
CA ASN A 291 15.31 1.22 61.48
C ASN A 291 16.58 1.97 61.89
N ALA A 292 17.60 1.26 62.41
CA ALA A 292 18.89 1.88 62.73
C ALA A 292 19.65 2.33 61.48
N GLN A 293 19.65 1.50 60.42
CA GLN A 293 20.25 1.85 59.12
C GLN A 293 19.57 3.05 58.45
N ASN A 294 18.29 3.29 58.76
CA ASN A 294 17.52 4.42 58.23
C ASN A 294 18.02 5.78 58.75
N ASN A 295 18.63 5.82 59.95
CA ASN A 295 19.11 7.07 60.55
C ASN A 295 20.53 7.44 60.10
N ASP A 296 21.34 6.46 59.67
CA ASP A 296 22.72 6.68 59.22
C ASP A 296 22.83 7.08 57.73
N GLU A 297 21.87 6.71 56.88
CA GLU A 297 21.85 7.09 55.45
C GLU A 297 21.30 8.51 55.18
N LEU A 298 20.83 9.24 56.20
CA LEU A 298 20.25 10.60 56.09
C LEU A 298 21.29 11.74 56.21
N VAL A 299 22.59 11.42 56.28
CA VAL A 299 23.65 12.44 56.25
C VAL A 299 23.82 12.93 54.81
N PRO A 300 23.78 14.25 54.52
CA PRO A 300 23.96 14.76 53.16
C PRO A 300 25.37 14.43 52.68
N VAL A 301 25.47 13.77 51.54
CA VAL A 301 26.74 13.61 50.81
C VAL A 301 27.12 14.98 50.25
N GLU A 302 28.25 15.54 50.71
CA GLU A 302 28.82 16.76 50.13
C GLU A 302 29.15 16.53 48.63
N PRO A 303 28.93 17.54 47.76
CA PRO A 303 29.16 17.39 46.33
C PRO A 303 30.66 17.23 46.06
N ILE A 304 31.02 16.12 45.41
CA ILE A 304 32.37 15.86 44.92
C ILE A 304 32.54 16.64 43.61
N GLU A 305 33.47 17.60 43.59
CA GLU A 305 33.90 18.33 42.39
C GLU A 305 34.53 17.38 41.35
N GLU A 306 33.73 16.84 40.43
CA GLU A 306 34.21 16.18 39.20
C GLU A 306 34.06 17.10 37.98
N GLU A 307 34.50 18.36 38.08
CA GLU A 307 34.29 19.36 37.03
C GLU A 307 35.31 19.30 35.86
N ILE A 308 36.27 18.38 35.85
CA ILE A 308 37.46 18.49 34.96
C ILE A 308 37.47 17.47 33.81
N LYS A 309 36.69 16.38 33.84
CA LYS A 309 36.87 15.28 32.87
C LYS A 309 36.02 15.37 31.60
N TYR A 310 34.87 16.05 31.63
CA TYR A 310 33.93 16.06 30.50
C TYR A 310 34.12 17.24 29.54
N LYS A 311 34.81 18.30 29.97
CA LYS A 311 35.05 19.49 29.14
C LYS A 311 36.03 19.23 27.99
N THR A 312 36.93 18.26 28.14
CA THR A 312 37.91 17.88 27.11
C THR A 312 37.31 17.04 25.97
N MET A 313 36.27 16.22 26.22
CA MET A 313 35.71 15.38 25.15
C MET A 313 34.83 16.16 24.15
N ILE A 314 34.21 17.27 24.54
CA ILE A 314 33.36 18.07 23.65
C ILE A 314 34.20 19.04 22.79
N GLN A 315 35.35 19.51 23.28
CA GLN A 315 36.23 20.39 22.49
C GLN A 315 37.00 19.65 21.39
N ASP A 316 37.40 18.40 21.59
CA ASP A 316 38.17 17.64 20.60
C ASP A 316 37.34 17.25 19.36
N ASN A 317 36.01 17.13 19.48
CA ASN A 317 35.13 16.85 18.34
C ASN A 317 34.80 18.09 17.49
N ARG A 318 35.01 19.31 18.00
CA ARG A 318 34.86 20.56 17.22
C ARG A 318 36.13 20.93 16.43
N ALA A 319 37.28 20.33 16.73
CA ALA A 319 38.53 20.63 16.05
C ALA A 319 38.77 19.80 14.76
N ILE A 320 37.86 18.89 14.41
CA ILE A 320 37.99 17.99 13.25
C ILE A 320 36.88 18.22 12.19
N ALA A 321 36.09 19.30 12.32
CA ALA A 321 35.12 19.72 11.30
C ALA A 321 35.60 20.94 10.51
#